data_AF-A0A382ZAM2-F1
#
_entry.id   AF-A0A382ZAM2-F1
#
_cell.length_a   1.000
_cell.length_b   1.000
_cell.length_c   1.000
_cell.angle_alpha   90.00
_cell.angle_beta   90.00
_cell.angle_gamma   90.00
#
_symmetry.space_group_name_H-M   'P 1'
#
loop_
_entity.id
_entity.type
_entity.pdbx_description
1 polymer ?
#
loop_
_entity_poly.entity_id
_entity_poly.type
_entity_poly.pdbx_seq_one_letter_code
_entity_poly.pdbx_strand_id
1 'polypeptide(L)'
;MNKLLFPQDVVGGSFWLISVAMIGAAIFFFLERGKLTKKWNTVMTLVGVIALMSAIHYFYAKNLWVLNGQAPIAIRYIDWTLTFPLQILTFYVMLSAVTDVKRGMFWRLLVGTLVWVIAQFL
;
A
#
# COMPACT_ATOMS: atom_id res chain seq x y z
N MET A 1 -6.85 -16.73 -24.00
CA MET A 1 -6.98 -16.07 -22.68
C MET A 1 -7.80 -14.81 -22.85
N ASN A 2 -8.84 -14.66 -22.03
CA ASN A 2 -9.78 -13.54 -22.16
C ASN A 2 -9.11 -12.25 -21.67
N LYS A 3 -9.27 -11.16 -22.43
CA LYS A 3 -8.67 -9.85 -22.11
C LYS A 3 -9.59 -8.97 -21.24
N LEU A 4 -10.80 -9.43 -20.95
CA LEU A 4 -11.86 -8.67 -20.31
C LEU A 4 -12.29 -9.32 -18.99
N LEU A 5 -12.68 -8.48 -18.03
CA LEU A 5 -13.21 -8.91 -16.73
C LEU A 5 -14.64 -9.42 -16.90
N PHE A 6 -14.94 -10.62 -16.37
CA PHE A 6 -16.28 -11.19 -16.41
C PHE A 6 -17.13 -10.70 -15.23
N PRO A 7 -18.46 -10.51 -15.40
CA PRO A 7 -19.35 -10.12 -14.31
C PRO A 7 -19.34 -11.08 -13.11
N GLN A 8 -19.16 -12.37 -13.36
CA GLN A 8 -19.10 -13.41 -12.33
C GLN A 8 -17.70 -13.62 -11.71
N ASP A 9 -16.65 -12.96 -12.22
CA ASP A 9 -15.30 -13.07 -11.68
C ASP A 9 -15.14 -12.18 -10.44
N VAL A 10 -15.57 -12.70 -9.30
CA VAL A 10 -15.53 -12.00 -8.00
C VAL A 10 -14.09 -11.59 -7.63
N VAL A 11 -13.10 -12.44 -7.93
CA VAL A 11 -11.69 -12.17 -7.60
C VAL A 11 -11.16 -11.02 -8.45
N GLY A 12 -11.33 -11.08 -9.77
CA GLY A 12 -10.94 -9.99 -10.67
C GLY A 12 -11.68 -8.69 -10.36
N GLY A 13 -12.97 -8.78 -10.02
CA GLY A 13 -13.80 -7.64 -9.59
C GLY A 13 -13.28 -7.02 -8.30
N SER A 14 -12.84 -7.83 -7.33
CA SER A 14 -12.25 -7.34 -6.09
C SER A 14 -10.94 -6.58 -6.31
N PHE A 15 -10.07 -7.07 -7.21
CA PHE A 15 -8.83 -6.37 -7.57
C PHE A 15 -9.10 -5.02 -8.26
N TRP A 16 -10.13 -4.97 -9.12
CA TRP A 16 -10.56 -3.72 -9.73
C TRP A 16 -11.08 -2.72 -8.70
N LEU A 17 -11.98 -3.18 -7.83
CA LEU A 17 -12.59 -2.35 -6.78
C LEU A 17 -11.52 -1.73 -5.88
N ILE A 18 -10.58 -2.54 -5.37
CA ILE A 18 -9.53 -2.04 -4.48
C ILE A 18 -8.56 -1.09 -5.20
N SER A 19 -8.24 -1.34 -6.48
CA SER A 19 -7.38 -0.44 -7.26
C SER A 19 -8.00 0.96 -7.39
N VAL A 20 -9.29 1.04 -7.77
CA VAL A 20 -10.01 2.32 -7.88
C VAL A 20 -10.19 2.98 -6.51
N ALA A 21 -10.52 2.21 -5.48
CA ALA A 21 -10.67 2.73 -4.12
C ALA A 21 -9.35 3.35 -3.60
N MET A 22 -8.20 2.73 -3.89
CA MET A 22 -6.89 3.25 -3.52
C MET A 22 -6.55 4.57 -4.24
N ILE A 23 -6.93 4.72 -5.51
CA ILE A 23 -6.78 6.01 -6.23
C ILE A 23 -7.63 7.09 -5.55
N GLY A 24 -8.90 6.79 -5.27
CA GLY A 24 -9.80 7.72 -4.59
C GLY A 24 -9.28 8.11 -3.20
N ALA A 25 -8.79 7.14 -2.43
CA ALA A 25 -8.20 7.37 -1.12
C ALA A 25 -6.96 8.26 -1.22
N ALA A 26 -6.07 8.05 -2.20
CA ALA A 26 -4.90 8.89 -2.36
C ALA A 26 -5.24 10.35 -2.67
N ILE A 27 -6.18 10.57 -3.60
CA ILE A 27 -6.66 11.92 -3.93
C ILE A 27 -7.25 12.57 -2.67
N PHE A 28 -8.08 11.84 -1.94
CA PHE A 28 -8.66 12.30 -0.67
C PHE A 28 -7.57 12.73 0.32
N PHE A 29 -6.57 11.89 0.59
CA PHE A 29 -5.50 12.21 1.54
C PHE A 29 -4.66 13.41 1.11
N PHE A 30 -4.38 13.57 -0.19
CA PHE A 30 -3.64 14.74 -0.69
C PHE A 30 -4.43 16.04 -0.59
N LEU A 31 -5.75 16.01 -0.82
CA LEU A 31 -6.61 17.20 -0.72
C LEU A 31 -6.92 17.57 0.74
N GLU A 32 -7.20 16.58 1.59
CA GLU A 32 -7.54 16.82 3.00
C GLU A 32 -6.34 17.18 3.87
N ARG A 33 -5.11 16.93 3.40
CA ARG A 33 -3.86 17.36 4.06
C ARG A 33 -3.90 18.82 4.52
N GLY A 34 -4.46 19.72 3.71
CA GLY A 34 -4.48 21.16 4.01
C GLY A 34 -5.43 21.56 5.13
N LYS A 35 -6.38 20.69 5.51
CA LYS A 35 -7.38 20.97 6.55
C LYS A 35 -6.93 20.57 7.96
N LEU A 36 -5.82 19.84 8.07
CA LEU A 36 -5.28 19.39 9.34
C LEU A 36 -4.17 20.33 9.85
N THR A 37 -3.85 20.21 11.14
CA THR A 37 -2.69 20.89 11.72
C THR A 37 -1.39 20.42 11.05
N LYS A 38 -0.43 21.32 10.83
CA LYS A 38 0.82 21.06 10.08
C LYS A 38 1.58 19.79 10.48
N LYS A 39 1.50 19.37 11.75
CA LYS A 39 2.15 18.14 12.26
C LYS A 39 1.67 16.85 11.57
N TRP A 40 0.48 16.83 10.98
CA TRP A 40 -0.08 15.66 10.28
C TRP A 40 0.18 15.66 8.77
N ASN A 41 0.68 16.76 8.20
CA ASN A 41 0.79 16.91 6.75
C ASN A 41 1.68 15.85 6.11
N THR A 42 2.80 15.52 6.76
CA THR A 42 3.72 14.49 6.30
C THR A 42 3.06 13.10 6.36
N VAL A 43 2.33 12.80 7.43
CA VAL A 43 1.59 11.54 7.58
C VAL A 43 0.56 11.38 6.46
N MET A 44 -0.27 12.40 6.22
CA MET A 44 -1.29 12.37 5.16
C MET A 44 -0.67 12.18 3.77
N THR A 45 0.46 12.85 3.52
CA THR A 45 1.18 12.70 2.25
C THR A 45 1.71 11.28 2.08
N LEU A 46 2.31 10.69 3.11
CA LEU A 46 2.82 9.32 3.04
C LEU A 46 1.70 8.29 2.83
N VAL A 47 0.57 8.42 3.53
CA VAL A 47 -0.60 7.55 3.33
C VAL A 47 -1.14 7.64 1.90
N GLY A 48 -1.22 8.86 1.34
CA GLY A 48 -1.63 9.06 -0.06
C GLY A 48 -0.67 8.41 -1.05
N VAL A 49 0.64 8.49 -0.82
CA VAL A 49 1.67 7.82 -1.64
C VAL A 49 1.53 6.31 -1.57
N ILE A 50 1.37 5.73 -0.38
CA ILE A 50 1.18 4.28 -0.20
C ILE A 50 -0.07 3.80 -0.94
N ALA A 51 -1.17 4.56 -0.87
CA ALA A 51 -2.40 4.24 -1.59
C ALA A 51 -2.20 4.27 -3.11
N LEU A 52 -1.55 5.30 -3.68
CA LEU A 52 -1.24 5.34 -5.12
C LEU A 52 -0.37 4.17 -5.57
N MET A 53 0.68 3.85 -4.82
CA MET A 53 1.55 2.72 -5.13
C MET A 53 0.75 1.41 -5.13
N SER A 54 -0.07 1.20 -4.11
CA SER A 54 -0.93 0.00 -4.01
C SER A 54 -1.93 -0.09 -5.17
N ALA A 55 -2.51 1.05 -5.59
CA ALA A 55 -3.45 1.10 -6.71
C ALA A 55 -2.86 0.54 -8.01
N ILE A 56 -1.60 0.92 -8.29
CA ILE A 56 -0.86 0.45 -9.48
C ILE A 56 -0.64 -1.06 -9.39
N HIS A 57 -0.14 -1.56 -8.24
CA HIS A 57 0.09 -3.00 -8.07
C HIS A 57 -1.19 -3.82 -8.20
N TYR A 58 -2.31 -3.34 -7.64
CA TYR A 58 -3.60 -4.02 -7.77
C TYR A 58 -4.12 -4.01 -9.21
N PHE A 59 -3.88 -2.94 -9.98
CA PHE A 59 -4.23 -2.92 -11.40
C PHE A 59 -3.46 -4.00 -12.19
N TYR A 60 -2.16 -4.16 -11.94
CA TYR A 60 -1.36 -5.24 -12.55
C TYR A 60 -1.78 -6.62 -12.06
N ALA A 61 -2.06 -6.77 -10.76
CA ALA A 61 -2.55 -8.01 -10.17
C ALA A 61 -3.87 -8.46 -10.82
N LYS A 62 -4.82 -7.53 -11.03
CA LYS A 62 -6.06 -7.77 -11.78
C LYS A 62 -5.77 -8.29 -13.18
N ASN A 63 -4.83 -7.67 -13.89
CA ASN A 63 -4.53 -8.05 -15.28
C ASN A 63 -3.90 -9.43 -15.36
N LEU A 64 -2.98 -9.77 -14.46
CA LEU A 64 -2.40 -11.11 -14.38
C LEU A 64 -3.44 -12.16 -14.02
N TRP A 65 -4.36 -11.85 -13.09
CA TRP A 65 -5.48 -12.73 -12.75
C TRP A 65 -6.36 -13.01 -13.98
N VAL A 66 -6.81 -11.96 -14.68
CA VAL A 66 -7.69 -12.11 -15.85
C VAL A 66 -7.01 -12.85 -17.01
N LEU A 67 -5.70 -12.61 -17.21
CA LEU A 67 -4.95 -13.29 -18.27
C LEU A 67 -4.72 -14.76 -17.92
N ASN A 68 -4.16 -15.04 -16.74
CA ASN A 68 -3.55 -16.33 -16.43
C ASN A 68 -4.40 -17.20 -15.51
N GLY A 69 -5.41 -16.64 -14.82
CA GLY A 69 -6.20 -17.33 -13.79
C GLY A 69 -5.39 -17.72 -12.55
N GLN A 70 -4.18 -17.20 -12.38
CA GLN A 70 -3.25 -17.55 -11.31
C GLN A 70 -3.10 -16.42 -10.30
N ALA A 71 -2.81 -16.78 -9.06
CA ALA A 71 -2.54 -15.81 -8.00
C ALA A 71 -1.30 -14.95 -8.34
N PRO A 72 -1.39 -13.61 -8.29
CA PRO A 72 -0.30 -12.71 -8.67
C PRO A 72 0.72 -12.53 -7.54
N ILE A 73 1.36 -13.63 -7.12
CA ILE A 73 2.23 -13.68 -5.92
C ILE A 73 3.39 -12.68 -6.05
N ALA A 74 4.18 -12.73 -7.12
CA ALA A 74 5.34 -11.86 -7.27
C ALA A 74 4.99 -10.36 -7.19
N ILE A 75 3.92 -9.93 -7.86
CA ILE A 75 3.45 -8.54 -7.81
C ILE A 75 3.03 -8.14 -6.38
N ARG A 76 2.44 -9.08 -5.62
CA ARG A 76 2.03 -8.81 -4.25
C ARG A 76 3.22 -8.57 -3.31
N TYR A 77 4.28 -9.36 -3.46
CA TYR A 77 5.48 -9.19 -2.63
C TYR A 77 6.30 -7.97 -3.02
N ILE A 78 6.31 -7.59 -4.31
CA ILE A 78 6.89 -6.31 -4.74
C ILE A 78 6.14 -5.14 -4.08
N ASP A 79 4.81 -5.17 -4.09
CA ASP A 79 3.98 -4.17 -3.40
C ASP A 79 4.30 -4.10 -1.90
N TRP A 80 4.33 -5.24 -1.21
CA TRP A 80 4.63 -5.30 0.22
C TRP A 80 6.03 -4.82 0.58
N THR A 81 7.03 -5.19 -0.23
CA THR A 81 8.41 -4.77 -0.01
C THR A 81 8.56 -3.24 -0.08
N LEU A 82 7.70 -2.56 -0.85
CA LEU A 82 7.70 -1.11 -0.97
C LEU A 82 6.78 -0.43 0.07
N THR A 83 5.56 -0.92 0.22
CA THR A 83 4.53 -0.27 1.03
C THR A 83 4.72 -0.50 2.53
N PHE A 84 5.21 -1.67 2.95
CA PHE A 84 5.36 -1.96 4.38
C PHE A 84 6.43 -1.11 5.05
N PRO A 85 7.64 -0.91 4.47
CA PRO A 85 8.60 0.08 4.97
C PRO A 85 8.02 1.49 5.08
N LEU A 86 7.23 1.92 4.09
CA LEU A 86 6.57 3.22 4.12
C LEU A 86 5.50 3.31 5.21
N GLN A 87 4.78 2.22 5.50
CA GLN A 87 3.85 2.15 6.63
C GLN A 87 4.57 2.28 7.97
N ILE A 88 5.72 1.61 8.15
CA ILE A 88 6.56 1.76 9.35
C ILE A 88 7.09 3.19 9.48
N LEU A 89 7.53 3.81 8.38
CA LEU A 89 7.92 5.23 8.37
C LEU A 89 6.74 6.14 8.73
N THR A 90 5.56 5.88 8.17
CA THR A 90 4.34 6.65 8.45
C THR A 90 3.97 6.56 9.93
N PHE A 91 4.02 5.35 10.50
CA PHE A 91 3.79 5.12 11.92
C PHE A 91 4.80 5.86 12.80
N TYR A 92 6.09 5.82 12.45
CA TYR A 92 7.12 6.55 13.18
C TYR A 92 6.91 8.07 13.15
N VAL A 93 6.57 8.63 11.99
CA VAL A 93 6.27 10.06 11.84
C VAL A 93 5.01 10.44 12.62
N MET A 94 3.99 9.58 12.61
CA MET A 94 2.75 9.77 13.37
C MET A 94 3.02 9.86 14.87
N LEU A 95 3.80 8.94 15.43
CA LEU A 95 4.16 8.96 16.85
C LEU A 95 5.05 10.15 17.20
N SER A 96 6.03 10.47 16.34
CA SER A 96 6.93 11.62 16.53
C SER A 96 6.20 12.97 16.51
N ALA A 97 5.00 13.03 15.93
CA ALA A 97 4.15 14.22 15.95
C ALA A 97 3.43 14.44 17.29
N VAL A 98 3.46 13.47 18.20
CA VAL A 98 2.72 13.49 19.48
C VAL A 98 3.65 13.32 20.68
N THR A 99 4.77 12.61 20.53
CA THR A 99 5.71 12.35 21.63
C THR A 99 7.14 12.13 21.10
N ASP A 100 8.13 12.20 21.98
CA ASP A 100 9.53 11.90 21.66
C ASP A 100 9.73 10.38 21.51
N VAL A 101 10.08 9.95 20.30
CA VAL A 101 10.22 8.54 19.96
C VAL A 101 11.69 8.17 19.80
N LYS A 102 12.11 7.06 20.43
CA LYS A 102 13.47 6.52 20.26
C LYS A 102 13.66 5.99 18.84
N ARG A 103 14.70 6.48 18.15
CA ARG A 103 15.09 6.03 16.81
C ARG A 103 15.31 4.51 16.70
N GLY A 104 15.71 3.85 17.79
CA GLY A 104 15.88 2.39 17.85
C GLY A 104 14.59 1.61 17.60
N MET A 105 13.42 2.17 17.94
CA MET A 105 12.12 1.53 17.65
C MET A 105 11.87 1.43 16.15
N PHE A 106 12.16 2.51 15.40
CA PHE A 106 12.00 2.54 13.94
C PHE A 106 12.79 1.42 13.26
N TRP A 107 14.07 1.29 13.58
CA TRP A 107 14.93 0.29 12.95
C TRP A 107 14.55 -1.15 13.29
N ARG A 108 14.13 -1.42 14.53
CA ARG A 108 13.64 -2.74 14.93
C ARG A 108 12.39 -3.14 14.14
N LEU A 109 11.44 -2.21 14.01
CA LEU A 109 10.21 -2.45 13.25
C LEU A 109 10.50 -2.57 11.74
N LEU A 110 11.34 -1.71 11.19
CA LEU A 110 11.67 -1.72 9.76
C LEU A 110 12.38 -3.03 9.37
N VAL A 111 13.41 -3.41 10.11
CA VAL A 111 14.17 -4.65 9.83
C VAL A 111 13.28 -5.87 10.05
N GLY A 112 12.54 -5.92 11.15
CA GLY A 112 11.60 -7.03 11.41
C GLY A 112 10.56 -7.18 10.30
N THR A 113 10.03 -6.06 9.79
CA THR A 113 9.07 -6.06 8.68
C THR A 113 9.69 -6.55 7.38
N LEU A 114 10.90 -6.10 7.04
CA LEU A 114 11.60 -6.55 5.84
C LEU A 114 11.96 -8.04 5.91
N VAL A 115 12.46 -8.50 7.06
CA VAL A 115 12.75 -9.92 7.29
C VAL A 115 11.48 -10.75 7.14
N TRP A 116 10.36 -10.29 7.70
CA TRP A 116 9.08 -10.99 7.56
C TRP A 116 8.62 -11.08 6.10
N VAL A 117 8.63 -9.97 5.34
CA VAL A 117 8.20 -9.98 3.93
C VAL A 117 9.09 -10.89 3.08
N ILE A 118 10.41 -10.80 3.26
CA ILE A 118 11.37 -11.56 2.46
C ILE A 118 11.34 -13.04 2.83
N ALA A 119 11.34 -13.38 4.12
CA ALA A 119 11.28 -14.77 4.57
C ALA A 119 9.97 -15.46 4.20
N GLN A 120 8.87 -14.72 4.13
CA GLN A 120 7.57 -15.24 3.70
C GLN A 120 7.49 -15.44 2.19
N PHE A 121 8.40 -14.83 1.40
CA PHE A 121 8.46 -14.97 -0.06
C PHE A 121 9.29 -16.18 -0.50
N LEU A 122 10.39 -16.43 0.22
CA LEU A 122 11.34 -17.53 -0.04
C LEU A 122 10.81 -18.87 0.44
#